data_AF-G2E8W6-F1
#
_entry.id   AF-G2E8W6-F1
#
_cell.length_a   1.000
_cell.length_b   1.000
_cell.length_c   1.000
_cell.angle_alpha   90.00
_cell.angle_beta   90.00
_cell.angle_gamma   90.00
#
_symmetry.space_group_name_H-M   'P 1'
#
loop_
_entity.id
_entity.type
_entity.pdbx_description
1 polymer ?
#
loop_
_entity_poly.entity_id
_entity_poly.type
_entity_poly.pdbx_seq_one_letter_code
_entity_poly.pdbx_strand_id
1 'polypeptide(L)' 'MPEMPSDRSLLAHFSALEDPRCTIKQRHRLNDMIAIAITGVLCGADGWPSVSG' A
#
# COMPACT_ATOMS: atom_id res chain seq x y z
N MET A 1 4.76 30.81 -2.83
CA MET A 1 5.26 29.43 -2.94
C MET A 1 4.21 28.56 -2.25
N PRO A 2 3.58 27.58 -2.89
CA PRO A 2 2.61 26.76 -2.18
C PRO A 2 3.40 25.90 -1.18
N GLU A 3 3.06 26.03 0.08
CA GLU A 3 3.51 25.13 1.13
C GLU A 3 2.99 23.73 0.76
N MET A 4 3.88 22.82 0.35
CA MET A 4 3.47 21.44 0.15
C MET A 4 3.18 20.88 1.54
N PRO A 5 1.95 20.39 1.81
CA PRO A 5 1.64 19.82 3.10
C PRO A 5 2.65 18.70 3.36
N SER A 6 3.51 18.91 4.37
CA SER A 6 4.51 17.92 4.83
C SER A 6 3.82 16.83 5.63
N ASP A 7 2.69 16.33 5.13
CA ASP A 7 2.04 15.16 5.65
C ASP A 7 3.01 13.99 5.44
N ARG A 8 3.74 13.66 6.51
CA ARG A 8 4.73 12.58 6.54
C ARG A 8 4.08 11.20 6.69
N SER A 9 2.75 11.13 6.63
CA SER A 9 2.07 9.86 6.60
C SER A 9 2.31 9.22 5.24
N LEU A 10 3.10 8.16 5.25
CA LEU A 10 3.41 7.38 4.04
C LEU A 10 2.13 7.02 3.28
N LEU A 11 1.06 6.65 3.99
CA LEU A 11 -0.21 6.25 3.38
C LEU A 11 -0.99 7.44 2.79
N ALA A 12 -0.79 8.67 3.27
CA ALA A 12 -1.45 9.84 2.71
C ALA A 12 -0.98 10.13 1.28
N HIS A 13 0.30 9.86 0.98
CA HIS A 13 0.83 9.97 -0.38
C HIS A 13 0.14 9.03 -1.37
N PHE A 14 -0.44 7.92 -0.90
CA PHE A 14 -1.20 6.98 -1.72
C PHE A 14 -2.72 7.22 -1.67
N SER A 15 -3.19 8.23 -0.92
CA SER A 15 -4.64 8.49 -0.78
C SER A 15 -5.31 8.94 -2.08
N ALA A 16 -4.56 9.53 -3.01
CA ALA A 16 -5.05 9.95 -4.32
C ALA A 16 -4.99 8.82 -5.37
N LEU A 17 -4.43 7.65 -5.01
CA LEU A 17 -4.34 6.52 -5.91
C LEU A 17 -5.69 5.80 -5.98
N GLU A 18 -6.33 5.86 -7.15
CA GLU A 18 -7.52 5.07 -7.41
C GLU A 18 -7.18 3.57 -7.39
N ASP A 19 -8.01 2.77 -6.73
CA ASP A 19 -7.79 1.34 -6.60
C ASP A 19 -8.09 0.62 -7.93
N PRO A 20 -7.06 0.12 -8.65
CA PRO A 20 -7.27 -0.54 -9.94
C PRO A 20 -7.86 -1.95 -9.78
N ARG A 21 -8.00 -2.45 -8.55
CA ARG A 21 -8.47 -3.81 -8.27
C ARG A 21 -9.99 -3.87 -8.45
N CYS A 22 -10.46 -4.96 -9.05
CA CYS A 22 -11.90 -5.21 -9.19
C CYS A 22 -12.59 -5.19 -7.82
N THR A 23 -13.63 -4.36 -7.68
CA THR A 23 -14.38 -4.12 -6.43
C THR A 23 -14.99 -5.39 -5.82
N ILE A 24 -15.20 -6.43 -6.63
CA ILE A 24 -15.74 -7.73 -6.22
C ILE A 24 -14.72 -8.55 -5.40
N LYS A 25 -13.41 -8.31 -5.57
CA LYS A 25 -12.33 -9.07 -4.91
C LYS A 25 -11.47 -8.21 -3.97
N GLN A 26 -12.00 -7.12 -3.43
CA GLN A 26 -11.30 -6.30 -2.43
C GLN A 26 -11.69 -6.72 -1.01
N ARG A 27 -10.99 -7.72 -0.43
CA ARG A 27 -11.12 -8.06 1.01
C ARG A 27 -10.47 -7.03 1.93
N HIS A 28 -9.44 -6.34 1.45
CA HIS A 28 -8.65 -5.37 2.22
C HIS A 28 -8.59 -4.03 1.47
N ARG A 29 -8.57 -2.93 2.23
CA ARG A 29 -8.36 -1.59 1.67
C ARG A 29 -7.00 -1.52 0.96
N LEU A 30 -6.90 -0.68 -0.07
CA LEU A 30 -5.66 -0.54 -0.83
C LEU A 30 -4.51 -0.09 0.07
N ASN A 31 -4.77 0.88 0.96
CA ASN A 31 -3.80 1.41 1.91
C ASN A 31 -3.26 0.32 2.85
N ASP A 32 -4.10 -0.59 3.35
CA ASP A 32 -3.64 -1.71 4.18
C ASP A 32 -2.72 -2.65 3.39
N MET A 33 -3.05 -2.94 2.14
CA MET A 33 -2.18 -3.76 1.29
C MET A 33 -0.84 -3.07 0.99
N ILE A 34 -0.85 -1.77 0.76
CA ILE A 34 0.39 -0.98 0.56
C ILE A 34 1.24 -1.00 1.84
N ALA A 35 0.62 -0.83 3.00
CA ALA A 35 1.33 -0.92 4.29
C ALA A 35 2.00 -2.30 4.46
N ILE A 36 1.25 -3.39 4.25
CA ILE A 36 1.75 -4.76 4.36
C ILE A 36 2.89 -5.02 3.37
N ALA A 37 2.76 -4.57 2.12
CA ALA A 37 3.79 -4.74 1.10
C ALA A 37 5.09 -4.02 1.50
N ILE A 38 5.00 -2.79 2.00
CA ILE A 38 6.16 -2.01 2.45
C ILE A 38 6.80 -2.65 3.67
N THR A 39 6.01 -3.07 4.67
CA THR A 39 6.54 -3.80 5.82
C THR A 39 7.22 -5.10 5.38
N GLY A 40 6.65 -5.83 4.42
CA GLY A 40 7.26 -7.01 3.82
C GLY A 40 8.64 -6.70 3.22
N VAL A 41 8.71 -5.69 2.34
CA VAL A 41 9.98 -5.26 1.72
C VAL A 41 11.01 -4.84 2.77
N LEU A 42 10.60 -4.07 3.77
CA LEU A 42 11.49 -3.62 4.86
C LEU A 42 11.99 -4.78 5.74
N CYS A 43 11.18 -5.81 5.93
CA CYS A 43 11.56 -7.04 6.63
C CYS A 43 12.40 -8.00 5.76
N GLY A 44 12.71 -7.64 4.51
CA GLY A 44 13.47 -8.49 3.59
C GLY A 44 12.63 -9.60 2.95
N ALA A 45 11.32 -9.43 2.84
CA ALA A 45 10.50 -10.32 2.02
C ALA A 45 10.77 -10.03 0.54
N ASP A 46 11.53 -10.91 -0.11
CA ASP A 46 11.70 -10.96 -1.57
C ASP A 46 10.39 -11.45 -2.23
N GLY A 47 9.40 -10.56 -2.27
CA GLY A 47 8.10 -10.79 -2.93
C GLY A 47 7.01 -11.37 -2.02
N TRP A 48 5.78 -11.43 -2.56
CA TRP A 48 4.68 -12.15 -1.90
C TRP A 48 5.15 -13.59 -1.68
N PRO A 49 5.27 -14.09 -0.44
CA PRO A 49 5.67 -15.47 -0.22
C PRO A 49 4.68 -16.32 -1.00
N SER A 50 5.17 -17.10 -1.96
CA SER A 50 4.38 -18.06 -2.72
C SER A 50 3.67 -18.95 -1.71
N VAL A 51 2.42 -18.61 -1.37
CA VAL A 51 1.55 -19.42 -0.52
C VAL A 51 1.02 -20.54 -1.40
N SER A 52 1.93 -21.44 -1.75
CA SER A 52 1.66 -22.79 -2.22
C SER A 52 1.98 -23.72 -1.06
N GLY A 53 0.95 -24.01 -0.28
CA GLY A 53 0.96 -24.88 0.89
C GLY A 53 -0.41 -24.91 1.53
#